data_AF-A6G6K7-F1
#
_entry.id   AF-A6G6K7-F1
#
_cell.length_a   1.000
_cell.length_b   1.000
_cell.length_c   1.000
_cell.angle_alpha   90.00
_cell.angle_beta   90.00
_cell.angle_gamma   90.00
#
_symmetry.space_group_name_H-M   'P 1'
#
loop_
_entity.id
_entity.type
_entity.pdbx_description
1 polymer ?
#
loop_
_entity_poly.entity_id
_entity_poly.type
_entity_poly.pdbx_seq_one_letter_code
_entity_poly.pdbx_strand_id
1 'polypeptide(L)'
;MKMPSARVALSTLVFSALTLVLGTSCKEEETKLFEEEGVWALESYALDGLTFTQIDQVRKNTFLLRFSPGDGVVAAANCFASGSSTSVNEATCTINKNSAEWECRCYAYEFTDSTMVWQEFAPGETPPPVGNPTNNDSGGSDEAGDEGGDGGGAHQITIEETDSSGTYRYVTLPDGLFDSDGMTSKHVFRIKADSVWTGADIDEDDVNDLDECSMSCFPSMAGG
;
A
#
# COMPACT_ATOMS: atom_id res chain seq x y z
N MET A 1 -45.53 -71.47 -32.50
CA MET A 1 -44.07 -71.74 -32.55
C MET A 1 -43.37 -70.55 -33.20
N LYS A 2 -42.22 -70.14 -32.64
CA LYS A 2 -41.27 -69.07 -33.06
C LYS A 2 -41.64 -67.61 -32.72
N MET A 3 -41.11 -67.15 -31.57
CA MET A 3 -40.39 -65.86 -31.49
C MET A 3 -39.05 -66.00 -32.27
N PRO A 4 -38.46 -64.94 -32.82
CA PRO A 4 -37.68 -63.93 -32.07
C PRO A 4 -37.88 -62.52 -32.70
N SER A 5 -37.22 -61.41 -32.40
CA SER A 5 -36.05 -61.02 -31.62
C SER A 5 -36.13 -59.49 -31.50
N ALA A 6 -35.68 -58.91 -30.40
CA ALA A 6 -35.53 -57.47 -30.25
C ALA A 6 -34.41 -56.92 -31.14
N ARG A 7 -34.61 -55.75 -31.75
CA ARG A 7 -33.52 -54.86 -32.18
C ARG A 7 -33.88 -53.41 -31.87
N VAL A 8 -32.96 -52.81 -31.12
CA VAL A 8 -32.82 -51.41 -30.74
C VAL A 8 -32.56 -50.57 -32.00
N ALA A 9 -33.17 -49.39 -32.09
CA ALA A 9 -32.66 -48.29 -32.89
C ALA A 9 -33.03 -46.95 -32.25
N LEU A 10 -31.99 -46.31 -31.70
CA LEU A 10 -31.96 -44.90 -31.31
C LEU A 10 -32.29 -43.99 -32.50
N SER A 11 -33.06 -42.93 -32.26
CA SER A 11 -33.03 -41.71 -33.08
C SER A 11 -33.42 -40.51 -32.23
N THR A 12 -32.39 -39.91 -31.63
CA THR A 12 -32.17 -38.49 -31.34
C THR A 12 -33.36 -37.52 -31.50
N LEU A 13 -33.94 -37.14 -30.35
CA LEU A 13 -34.66 -35.87 -30.21
C LEU A 13 -33.64 -34.74 -30.02
N VAL A 14 -33.51 -33.89 -31.04
CA VAL A 14 -32.84 -32.58 -30.91
C VAL A 14 -33.79 -31.67 -30.15
N PHE A 15 -33.71 -31.69 -28.82
CA PHE A 15 -34.21 -30.59 -28.00
C PHE A 15 -33.10 -29.54 -27.95
N SER A 16 -33.29 -28.44 -28.68
CA SER A 16 -32.61 -27.18 -28.39
C SER A 16 -33.07 -26.72 -27.01
N ALA A 17 -32.42 -27.24 -25.96
CA ALA A 17 -32.38 -26.59 -24.68
C ALA A 17 -31.43 -25.40 -24.87
N LEU A 18 -32.01 -24.25 -25.17
CA LEU A 18 -31.36 -22.97 -24.96
C LEU A 18 -31.15 -22.86 -23.44
N THR A 19 -30.03 -23.37 -22.96
CA THR A 19 -29.50 -23.02 -21.65
C THR A 19 -29.25 -21.52 -21.71
N LEU A 20 -30.24 -20.76 -21.26
CA LEU A 20 -30.01 -19.49 -20.58
C LEU A 20 -29.05 -19.82 -19.45
N VAL A 21 -27.76 -19.79 -19.76
CA VAL A 21 -26.75 -19.42 -18.79
C VAL A 21 -27.17 -18.02 -18.39
N LEU A 22 -28.01 -17.95 -17.35
CA LEU A 22 -27.99 -16.82 -16.45
C LEU A 22 -26.55 -16.79 -16.00
N GLY A 23 -25.73 -16.05 -16.75
CA GLY A 23 -24.46 -15.58 -16.26
C GLY A 23 -24.84 -14.86 -14.99
N THR A 24 -24.65 -15.54 -13.88
CA THR A 24 -24.37 -14.87 -12.63
C THR A 24 -23.19 -13.99 -12.98
N SER A 25 -23.48 -12.76 -13.37
CA SER A 25 -22.63 -11.63 -13.07
C SER A 25 -22.56 -11.65 -11.54
N CYS A 26 -21.76 -12.58 -11.01
CA CYS A 26 -21.14 -12.39 -9.72
C CYS A 26 -20.37 -11.10 -9.94
N LYS A 27 -21.02 -10.01 -9.54
CA LYS A 27 -20.31 -8.80 -9.19
C LYS A 27 -19.26 -9.33 -8.22
N GLU A 28 -18.02 -9.41 -8.67
CA GLU A 28 -16.89 -9.75 -7.82
C GLU A 28 -17.10 -8.90 -6.57
N GLU A 29 -17.40 -9.55 -5.43
CA GLU A 29 -17.59 -8.82 -4.19
C GLU A 29 -16.29 -8.07 -3.98
N GLU A 30 -16.35 -6.75 -3.72
CA GLU A 30 -15.17 -5.96 -3.42
C GLU A 30 -14.43 -6.63 -2.27
N THR A 31 -13.30 -7.28 -2.57
CA THR A 31 -12.48 -7.97 -1.58
C THR A 31 -11.52 -7.01 -0.87
N LYS A 32 -11.63 -5.70 -1.12
CA LYS A 32 -10.77 -4.69 -0.53
C LYS A 32 -11.02 -4.61 0.98
N LEU A 33 -10.00 -4.92 1.78
CA LEU A 33 -10.09 -4.79 3.24
C LEU A 33 -10.31 -3.35 3.73
N PHE A 34 -9.97 -2.34 2.91
CA PHE A 34 -10.19 -0.94 3.26
C PHE A 34 -10.21 -0.03 2.04
N GLU A 35 -10.89 1.11 2.17
CA GLU A 35 -10.88 2.20 1.20
C GLU A 35 -9.52 2.89 1.27
N GLU A 36 -8.66 2.64 0.27
CA GLU A 36 -7.26 3.06 0.27
C GLU A 36 -7.11 4.59 0.21
N GLU A 37 -8.08 5.26 -0.41
CA GLU A 37 -8.07 6.70 -0.67
C GLU A 37 -7.89 7.51 0.61
N GLY A 38 -7.03 8.52 0.50
CA GLY A 38 -6.82 9.51 1.54
C GLY A 38 -5.47 9.42 2.22
N VAL A 39 -5.40 10.10 3.35
CA VAL A 39 -4.18 10.38 4.11
C VAL A 39 -4.26 9.66 5.43
N TRP A 40 -3.23 8.87 5.71
CA TRP A 40 -3.14 7.97 6.83
C TRP A 40 -1.99 8.40 7.73
N ALA A 41 -2.25 8.54 9.04
CA ALA A 41 -1.24 8.93 10.01
C ALA A 41 -0.86 7.74 10.90
N LEU A 42 0.43 7.61 11.20
CA LEU A 42 0.92 6.60 12.13
C LEU A 42 0.40 6.90 13.55
N GLU A 43 -0.31 5.95 14.16
CA GLU A 43 -0.79 6.06 15.54
C GLU A 43 0.08 5.25 16.52
N SER A 44 0.58 4.10 16.09
CA SER A 44 1.47 3.28 16.92
C SER A 44 2.36 2.39 16.08
N TYR A 45 3.47 1.95 16.66
CA TYR A 45 4.44 1.11 15.98
C TYR A 45 5.06 0.12 16.97
N ALA A 46 5.55 -1.00 16.43
CA ALA A 46 6.35 -1.99 17.13
C ALA A 46 7.55 -2.31 16.24
N LEU A 47 8.75 -1.98 16.71
CA LEU A 47 10.00 -2.30 16.01
C LEU A 47 10.57 -3.61 16.56
N ASP A 48 11.31 -4.36 15.75
CA ASP A 48 12.04 -5.58 16.17
C ASP A 48 11.17 -6.63 16.90
N GLY A 49 9.90 -6.74 16.54
CA GLY A 49 8.94 -7.64 17.19
C GLY A 49 8.59 -7.27 18.65
N LEU A 50 8.90 -6.06 19.08
CA LEU A 50 8.60 -5.54 20.42
C LEU A 50 7.11 -5.20 20.60
N THR A 51 6.77 -4.71 21.80
CA THR A 51 5.42 -4.21 22.11
C THR A 51 5.13 -2.88 21.42
N PHE A 52 3.86 -2.66 21.07
CA PHE A 52 3.42 -1.41 20.48
C PHE A 52 3.68 -0.20 21.39
N THR A 53 4.26 0.82 20.79
CA THR A 53 4.45 2.16 21.35
C THR A 53 3.53 3.12 20.61
N GLN A 54 2.78 3.94 21.36
CA GLN A 54 1.92 4.97 20.78
C GLN A 54 2.74 6.19 20.37
N ILE A 55 2.41 6.75 19.22
CA ILE A 55 2.87 8.08 18.82
C ILE A 55 2.19 9.08 19.75
N ASP A 56 3.01 9.90 20.42
CA ASP A 56 2.48 10.94 21.31
C ASP A 56 1.81 12.06 20.52
N GLN A 57 1.01 12.88 21.21
CA GLN A 57 0.27 13.96 20.58
C GLN A 57 1.17 15.02 19.92
N VAL A 58 2.42 15.17 20.36
CA VAL A 58 3.36 16.19 19.83
C VAL A 58 3.94 15.76 18.49
N ARG A 59 4.03 14.44 18.26
CA ARG A 59 4.49 13.79 17.02
C ARG A 59 3.35 13.24 16.17
N LYS A 60 2.11 13.61 16.49
CA LYS A 60 0.96 13.26 15.68
C LYS A 60 1.11 13.90 14.30
N ASN A 61 0.81 13.14 13.25
CA ASN A 61 0.97 13.55 11.84
C ASN A 61 2.42 13.76 11.37
N THR A 62 3.42 13.33 12.13
CA THR A 62 4.82 13.34 11.69
C THR A 62 5.08 12.31 10.59
N PHE A 63 4.38 11.17 10.65
CA PHE A 63 4.57 10.04 9.73
C PHE A 63 3.26 9.77 9.00
N LEU A 64 3.26 9.93 7.69
CA LEU A 64 2.07 9.93 6.85
C LEU A 64 2.22 8.98 5.66
N LEU A 65 1.11 8.35 5.27
CA LEU A 65 0.95 7.67 3.97
C LEU A 65 -0.20 8.33 3.20
N ARG A 66 -0.04 8.48 1.89
CA ARG A 66 -1.14 8.87 1.00
C ARG A 66 -1.17 7.97 -0.20
N PHE A 67 -2.36 7.44 -0.47
CA PHE A 67 -2.59 6.60 -1.62
C PHE A 67 -3.25 7.42 -2.74
N SER A 68 -2.84 7.14 -3.97
CA SER A 68 -3.57 7.46 -5.19
C SER A 68 -3.94 6.14 -5.86
N PRO A 69 -5.11 5.54 -5.55
CA PRO A 69 -5.50 4.25 -6.11
C PRO A 69 -5.65 4.27 -7.63
N GLY A 70 -6.00 5.43 -8.19
CA GLY A 70 -6.11 5.61 -9.65
C GLY A 70 -4.77 5.52 -10.37
N ASP A 71 -3.67 5.89 -9.70
CA ASP A 71 -2.31 5.79 -10.25
C ASP A 71 -1.56 4.55 -9.75
N GLY A 72 -2.11 3.82 -8.77
CA GLY A 72 -1.42 2.71 -8.11
C GLY A 72 -0.17 3.17 -7.37
N VAL A 73 -0.21 4.35 -6.74
CA VAL A 73 0.94 4.95 -6.04
C VAL A 73 0.63 5.22 -4.58
N VAL A 74 1.61 4.99 -3.71
CA VAL A 74 1.61 5.48 -2.33
C VAL A 74 2.84 6.35 -2.08
N ALA A 75 2.60 7.52 -1.49
CA ALA A 75 3.64 8.40 -0.99
C ALA A 75 3.74 8.21 0.52
N ALA A 76 4.95 7.97 1.02
CA ALA A 76 5.24 7.94 2.44
C ALA A 76 6.08 9.16 2.82
N ALA A 77 5.67 9.88 3.86
CA ALA A 77 6.31 11.12 4.28
C ALA A 77 6.64 11.08 5.78
N ASN A 78 7.85 11.52 6.10
CA ASN A 78 8.36 11.66 7.45
C ASN A 78 8.81 13.10 7.67
N CYS A 79 8.33 13.73 8.74
CA CYS A 79 8.73 15.08 9.10
C CYS A 79 9.67 15.11 10.30
N PHE A 80 10.65 15.99 10.24
CA PHE A 80 11.64 16.14 11.30
C PHE A 80 12.14 17.58 11.36
N ALA A 81 12.73 17.96 12.48
CA ALA A 81 13.40 19.24 12.58
C ALA A 81 14.77 19.16 11.87
N SER A 82 15.14 20.20 11.14
CA SER A 82 16.44 20.32 10.47
C SER A 82 17.60 20.03 11.44
N GLY A 83 18.47 19.11 11.04
CA GLY A 83 19.59 18.66 11.88
C GLY A 83 19.20 17.78 13.08
N SER A 84 17.96 17.27 13.12
CA SER A 84 17.49 16.30 14.11
C SER A 84 17.36 14.90 13.52
N SER A 85 16.95 13.95 14.38
CA SER A 85 16.76 12.55 14.02
C SER A 85 15.47 12.37 13.20
N THR A 86 15.53 11.54 12.17
CA THR A 86 14.36 11.09 11.38
C THR A 86 13.70 9.85 11.97
N SER A 87 14.26 9.27 13.03
CA SER A 87 13.74 8.05 13.66
C SER A 87 12.30 8.21 14.13
N VAL A 88 11.50 7.16 13.97
CA VAL A 88 10.12 7.10 14.47
C VAL A 88 10.04 7.31 15.99
N ASN A 89 11.13 7.07 16.72
CA ASN A 89 11.21 7.27 18.16
C ASN A 89 11.44 8.73 18.57
N GLU A 90 12.00 9.56 17.68
CA GLU A 90 12.57 10.87 18.05
C GLU A 90 12.09 12.03 17.18
N ALA A 91 11.68 11.77 15.93
CA ALA A 91 11.38 12.82 14.96
C ALA A 91 10.20 13.68 15.43
N THR A 92 10.39 15.00 15.36
CA THR A 92 9.39 16.00 15.77
C THR A 92 9.31 17.10 14.71
N CYS A 93 8.10 17.61 14.47
CA CYS A 93 7.84 18.68 13.50
C CYS A 93 7.75 20.08 14.13
N THR A 94 7.90 20.20 15.45
CA THR A 94 7.13 21.21 16.23
C THR A 94 7.97 22.17 17.08
N ILE A 95 9.15 22.61 16.63
CA ILE A 95 9.85 23.72 17.32
C ILE A 95 9.96 24.98 16.46
N ASN A 96 10.02 24.90 15.13
CA ASN A 96 10.04 26.07 14.26
C ASN A 96 9.59 25.67 12.84
N LYS A 97 8.52 26.29 12.31
CA LYS A 97 8.02 26.02 10.94
C LYS A 97 9.10 26.19 9.88
N ASN A 98 10.05 27.11 10.10
CA ASN A 98 11.17 27.38 9.19
C ASN A 98 12.29 26.34 9.26
N SER A 99 12.16 25.33 10.12
CA SER A 99 13.13 24.25 10.26
C SER A 99 12.46 22.88 10.22
N ALA A 100 11.19 22.78 9.80
CA ALA A 100 10.61 21.48 9.51
C ALA A 100 11.13 21.05 8.13
N GLU A 101 11.60 19.81 8.04
CA GLU A 101 12.01 19.16 6.81
C GLU A 101 11.15 17.91 6.61
N TRP A 102 10.90 17.55 5.36
CA TRP A 102 10.16 16.36 4.98
C TRP A 102 11.05 15.43 4.16
N GLU A 103 11.09 14.17 4.54
CA GLU A 103 11.67 13.08 3.75
C GLU A 103 10.54 12.24 3.18
N CYS A 104 10.62 12.00 1.87
CA CYS A 104 9.53 11.39 1.12
C CYS A 104 10.03 10.25 0.24
N ARG A 105 9.28 9.15 0.27
CA ARG A 105 9.55 7.93 -0.51
C ARG A 105 8.30 7.59 -1.31
N CYS A 106 8.49 7.23 -2.57
CA CYS A 106 7.40 6.94 -3.50
C CYS A 106 7.40 5.44 -3.84
N TYR A 107 6.22 4.83 -3.83
CA TYR A 107 6.08 3.42 -4.17
C TYR A 107 4.94 3.22 -5.15
N ALA A 108 5.19 2.47 -6.22
CA ALA A 108 4.13 1.84 -6.98
C ALA A 108 3.59 0.69 -6.14
N TYR A 109 2.29 0.45 -6.16
CA TYR A 109 1.72 -0.61 -5.35
C TYR A 109 0.57 -1.34 -6.04
N GLU A 110 0.45 -2.62 -5.70
CA GLU A 110 -0.71 -3.45 -6.02
C GLU A 110 -1.31 -3.97 -4.72
N PHE A 111 -2.64 -4.00 -4.65
CA PHE A 111 -3.37 -4.49 -3.48
C PHE A 111 -4.36 -5.57 -3.88
N THR A 112 -4.25 -6.73 -3.26
CA THR A 112 -5.16 -7.87 -3.46
C THR A 112 -5.56 -8.45 -2.12
N ASP A 113 -6.87 -8.48 -1.86
CA ASP A 113 -7.48 -8.95 -0.61
C ASP A 113 -6.87 -8.25 0.62
N SER A 114 -5.89 -8.87 1.26
CA SER A 114 -5.19 -8.41 2.46
C SER A 114 -3.70 -8.14 2.28
N THR A 115 -3.21 -8.20 1.06
CA THR A 115 -1.76 -8.15 0.77
C THR A 115 -1.47 -7.02 -0.20
N MET A 116 -0.58 -6.12 0.19
CA MET A 116 0.00 -5.11 -0.69
C MET A 116 1.39 -5.55 -1.12
N VAL A 117 1.78 -5.17 -2.34
CA VAL A 117 3.17 -5.26 -2.79
C VAL A 117 3.61 -3.86 -3.20
N TRP A 118 4.70 -3.37 -2.62
CA TRP A 118 5.22 -2.02 -2.86
C TRP A 118 6.55 -2.10 -3.59
N GLN A 119 6.70 -1.32 -4.66
CA GLN A 119 7.91 -1.20 -5.47
C GLN A 119 8.38 0.25 -5.41
N GLU A 120 9.54 0.49 -4.79
CA GLU A 120 10.08 1.85 -4.66
C GLU A 120 10.53 2.40 -6.01
N PHE A 121 10.32 3.71 -6.21
CA PHE A 121 10.81 4.46 -7.36
C PHE A 121 11.21 5.87 -6.95
N ALA A 122 12.05 6.52 -7.76
CA ALA A 122 12.56 7.85 -7.44
C ALA A 122 11.45 8.92 -7.63
N PRO A 123 11.40 9.95 -6.76
CA PRO A 123 10.45 11.05 -6.93
C PRO A 123 10.63 11.76 -8.29
N GLY A 124 9.52 12.06 -8.95
CA GLY A 124 9.47 12.67 -10.29
C GLY A 124 9.56 11.68 -11.45
N GLU A 125 9.82 10.40 -11.18
CA GLU A 125 9.79 9.35 -12.20
C GLU A 125 8.38 8.78 -12.40
N THR A 126 8.20 8.07 -13.52
CA THR A 126 6.95 7.35 -13.76
C THR A 126 6.92 6.10 -12.88
N PRO A 127 5.79 5.80 -12.18
CA PRO A 127 5.67 4.59 -11.38
C PRO A 127 5.99 3.34 -12.22
N PRO A 128 6.92 2.48 -11.78
CA PRO A 128 7.23 1.24 -12.47
C PRO A 128 6.12 0.20 -12.26
N PRO A 129 6.07 -0.87 -13.09
CA PRO A 129 5.27 -2.03 -12.77
C PRO A 129 5.68 -2.63 -11.41
N VAL A 130 4.71 -3.10 -10.63
CA VAL A 130 4.99 -3.77 -9.36
C VAL A 130 5.58 -5.14 -9.64
N GLY A 131 6.79 -5.37 -9.14
CA GLY A 131 7.50 -6.63 -9.30
C GLY A 131 6.93 -7.76 -8.43
N ASN A 132 7.43 -8.98 -8.64
CA ASN A 132 7.15 -10.07 -7.72
C ASN A 132 7.92 -9.84 -6.41
N PRO A 133 7.28 -9.98 -5.24
CA PRO A 133 7.98 -9.80 -3.98
C PRO A 133 9.12 -10.82 -3.89
N THR A 134 10.35 -10.33 -3.75
CA THR A 134 11.47 -11.20 -3.45
C THR A 134 11.31 -11.64 -2.01
N ASN A 135 11.01 -12.93 -1.79
CA ASN A 135 11.12 -13.50 -0.45
C ASN A 135 12.55 -13.21 0.02
N ASN A 136 12.68 -12.33 1.01
CA ASN A 136 13.95 -11.95 1.59
C ASN A 136 14.42 -13.11 2.49
N ASP A 137 14.61 -14.27 1.87
CA ASP A 137 15.09 -15.48 2.50
C ASP A 137 16.52 -15.72 2.04
N SER A 138 17.43 -15.10 2.81
CA SER A 138 18.80 -15.52 3.01
C SER A 138 19.77 -15.38 1.81
N GLY A 139 20.92 -14.78 2.11
CA GLY A 139 21.98 -14.50 1.14
C GLY A 139 22.35 -15.68 0.24
N GLY A 140 22.55 -15.38 -1.03
CA GLY A 140 23.03 -16.31 -2.03
C GLY A 140 23.19 -15.57 -3.34
N SER A 141 24.43 -15.54 -3.80
CA SER A 141 24.88 -14.86 -5.01
C SER A 141 24.37 -15.51 -6.30
N ASP A 142 24.46 -14.70 -7.36
CA ASP A 142 24.81 -15.06 -8.74
C ASP A 142 23.71 -15.01 -9.81
N GLU A 143 23.90 -14.01 -10.68
CA GLU A 143 23.76 -14.03 -12.14
C GLU A 143 22.42 -14.49 -12.76
N ALA A 144 21.64 -13.54 -13.27
CA ALA A 144 21.64 -13.21 -14.71
C ALA A 144 20.33 -12.54 -15.14
N GLY A 145 20.45 -11.28 -15.59
CA GLY A 145 19.63 -10.72 -16.66
C GLY A 145 18.26 -10.17 -16.26
N ASP A 146 18.23 -8.90 -15.85
CA ASP A 146 17.29 -7.97 -16.48
C ASP A 146 17.87 -6.55 -16.50
N GLU A 147 17.87 -5.95 -17.68
CA GLU A 147 18.31 -4.59 -17.92
C GLU A 147 17.13 -3.65 -17.66
N GLY A 148 17.08 -3.00 -16.49
CA GLY A 148 16.25 -1.81 -16.32
C GLY A 148 15.69 -1.60 -14.92
N GLY A 149 16.35 -0.75 -14.14
CA GLY A 149 15.78 -0.12 -12.95
C GLY A 149 16.51 -0.50 -11.68
N ASP A 150 17.35 0.42 -11.19
CA ASP A 150 17.88 0.48 -9.83
C ASP A 150 16.75 0.84 -8.83
N GLY A 151 15.60 0.17 -8.95
CA GLY A 151 14.43 0.33 -8.10
C GLY A 151 14.47 -0.73 -7.02
N GLY A 152 14.49 -0.30 -5.75
CA GLY A 152 14.50 -1.21 -4.59
C GLY A 152 13.44 -2.31 -4.75
N GLY A 153 13.82 -3.57 -4.52
CA GLY A 153 12.98 -4.73 -4.86
C GLY A 153 11.56 -4.66 -4.27
N ALA A 154 10.61 -5.28 -4.97
CA ALA A 154 9.22 -5.34 -4.54
C ALA A 154 9.09 -5.98 -3.15
N HIS A 155 8.31 -5.33 -2.29
CA HIS A 155 8.17 -5.67 -0.87
C HIS A 155 6.73 -6.02 -0.53
N GLN A 156 6.50 -7.20 0.01
CA GLN A 156 5.16 -7.64 0.41
C GLN A 156 4.80 -7.14 1.81
N ILE A 157 3.59 -6.61 1.94
CA ILE A 157 3.04 -6.06 3.17
C ILE A 157 1.71 -6.76 3.44
N THR A 158 1.53 -7.28 4.65
CA THR A 158 0.23 -7.81 5.07
C THR A 158 -0.55 -6.72 5.81
N ILE A 159 -1.80 -6.50 5.40
CA ILE A 159 -2.72 -5.57 6.05
C ILE A 159 -3.67 -6.36 6.94
N GLU A 160 -3.73 -5.98 8.21
CA GLU A 160 -4.62 -6.56 9.21
C GLU A 160 -5.57 -5.49 9.75
N GLU A 161 -6.84 -5.84 9.94
CA GLU A 161 -7.77 -5.03 10.71
C GLU A 161 -7.30 -4.92 12.17
N THR A 162 -7.69 -3.81 12.79
CA THR A 162 -7.51 -3.61 14.23
C THR A 162 -8.87 -3.54 14.91
N ASP A 163 -8.90 -3.60 16.24
CA ASP A 163 -10.15 -3.49 17.01
C ASP A 163 -10.79 -2.09 16.90
N SER A 164 -10.09 -1.13 16.28
CA SER A 164 -10.56 0.25 16.09
C SER A 164 -10.96 0.46 14.62
N SER A 165 -12.09 1.12 14.40
CA SER A 165 -12.58 1.42 13.04
C SER A 165 -11.69 2.46 12.37
N GLY A 166 -11.37 2.25 11.09
CA GLY A 166 -10.54 3.18 10.32
C GLY A 166 -9.06 3.15 10.69
N THR A 167 -8.62 2.08 11.36
CA THR A 167 -7.22 1.81 11.68
C THR A 167 -6.80 0.44 11.16
N TYR A 168 -5.68 0.39 10.46
CA TYR A 168 -5.14 -0.82 9.87
C TYR A 168 -3.69 -1.00 10.26
N ARG A 169 -3.30 -2.26 10.46
CA ARG A 169 -1.96 -2.65 10.82
C ARG A 169 -1.23 -3.18 9.60
N TYR A 170 -0.11 -2.57 9.32
CA TYR A 170 0.82 -2.94 8.27
C TYR A 170 1.90 -3.80 8.93
N VAL A 171 1.97 -5.05 8.49
CA VAL A 171 3.00 -6.00 8.92
C VAL A 171 4.06 -6.01 7.84
N THR A 172 5.31 -5.75 8.24
CA THR A 172 6.49 -5.64 7.37
C THR A 172 6.41 -4.51 6.34
N LEU A 173 6.53 -3.25 6.77
CA LEU A 173 6.84 -2.17 5.83
C LEU A 173 8.24 -2.36 5.19
N PRO A 174 8.55 -1.66 4.08
CA PRO A 174 9.90 -1.68 3.49
C PRO A 174 10.98 -1.24 4.50
N ASP A 175 12.17 -1.80 4.38
CA ASP A 175 13.31 -1.47 5.25
C ASP A 175 13.60 0.04 5.26
N GLY A 176 13.88 0.55 6.45
CA GLY A 176 14.11 1.97 6.74
C GLY A 176 12.85 2.85 6.72
N LEU A 177 11.70 2.39 6.22
CA LEU A 177 10.48 3.20 6.24
C LEU A 177 9.92 3.25 7.66
N PHE A 178 9.97 4.43 8.28
CA PHE A 178 9.55 4.65 9.67
C PHE A 178 10.22 3.67 10.66
N ASP A 179 11.54 3.51 10.50
CA ASP A 179 12.39 2.57 11.23
C ASP A 179 11.97 1.10 11.10
N SER A 180 11.25 0.75 10.03
CA SER A 180 10.96 -0.66 9.73
C SER A 180 12.24 -1.44 9.43
N ASP A 181 12.29 -2.67 9.95
CA ASP A 181 13.34 -3.67 9.70
C ASP A 181 13.07 -4.55 8.47
N GLY A 182 12.00 -4.27 7.72
CA GLY A 182 11.59 -5.09 6.58
C GLY A 182 11.03 -6.48 6.93
N MET A 183 10.97 -6.89 8.20
CA MET A 183 10.77 -8.30 8.57
C MET A 183 9.79 -8.54 9.71
N THR A 184 9.89 -7.80 10.81
CA THR A 184 9.11 -8.07 12.02
C THR A 184 8.40 -6.85 12.59
N SER A 185 8.79 -5.67 12.12
CA SER A 185 8.16 -4.42 12.48
C SER A 185 6.69 -4.35 12.02
N LYS A 186 5.90 -3.65 12.83
CA LYS A 186 4.47 -3.44 12.61
C LYS A 186 4.11 -1.99 12.85
N HIS A 187 3.26 -1.45 12.00
CA HIS A 187 2.87 -0.05 12.03
C HIS A 187 1.35 0.04 11.92
N VAL A 188 0.71 0.79 12.82
CA VAL A 188 -0.74 0.99 12.80
C VAL A 188 -1.03 2.39 12.32
N PHE A 189 -1.71 2.48 11.18
CA PHE A 189 -2.12 3.73 10.59
C PHE A 189 -3.61 3.94 10.77
N ARG A 190 -3.99 5.21 10.95
CA ARG A 190 -5.38 5.66 11.00
C ARG A 190 -5.67 6.62 9.86
N ILE A 191 -6.86 6.50 9.28
CA ILE A 191 -7.34 7.51 8.34
C ILE A 191 -7.46 8.86 9.06
N LYS A 192 -6.81 9.87 8.48
CA LYS A 192 -6.80 11.25 8.98
C LYS A 192 -7.77 12.12 8.19
N ALA A 193 -7.73 12.01 6.86
CA ALA A 193 -8.52 12.82 5.95
C ALA A 193 -8.68 12.13 4.59
N ASP A 194 -9.74 12.46 3.87
CA ASP A 194 -10.04 11.87 2.57
C ASP A 194 -9.08 12.33 1.45
N SER A 195 -8.51 13.53 1.56
CA SER A 195 -7.59 14.08 0.53
C SER A 195 -6.60 15.12 1.04
N VAL A 196 -6.75 15.58 2.28
CA VAL A 196 -5.96 16.67 2.83
C VAL A 196 -4.58 16.16 3.24
N TRP A 197 -3.62 16.27 2.31
CA TRP A 197 -2.19 16.03 2.52
C TRP A 197 -1.50 17.21 3.18
N THR A 198 -2.17 17.79 4.17
CA THR A 198 -1.59 18.83 5.00
C THR A 198 -1.39 18.28 6.40
N GLY A 199 -0.41 18.85 7.09
CA GLY A 199 -0.16 18.52 8.49
C GLY A 199 -1.26 19.05 9.38
N ALA A 200 -2.56 18.79 9.15
CA ALA A 200 -3.76 19.41 9.75
C ALA A 200 -3.90 19.44 11.31
N ASP A 201 -2.82 19.29 12.08
CA ASP A 201 -2.69 19.80 13.46
C ASP A 201 -1.54 20.87 13.58
N ILE A 202 -0.93 21.27 12.46
CA ILE A 202 0.02 22.37 12.28
C ILE A 202 -0.80 23.45 11.58
N ASP A 203 -1.18 24.49 12.33
CA ASP A 203 -2.06 25.60 11.91
C ASP A 203 -1.98 25.91 10.41
N GLU A 204 -3.18 25.96 9.79
CA GLU A 204 -3.67 26.07 8.40
C GLU A 204 -2.88 26.87 7.34
N ASP A 205 -1.63 27.22 7.56
CA ASP A 205 -0.79 27.96 6.61
C ASP A 205 0.34 27.06 6.07
N ASP A 206 0.17 26.65 4.80
CA ASP A 206 1.18 26.21 3.81
C ASP A 206 2.46 25.55 4.36
N VAL A 207 2.43 24.22 4.52
CA VAL A 207 3.65 23.41 4.68
C VAL A 207 4.17 23.07 3.28
N ASN A 208 4.91 24.01 2.67
CA ASN A 208 5.35 23.93 1.27
C ASN A 208 5.99 22.59 0.87
N ASP A 209 6.76 21.98 1.77
CA ASP A 209 7.56 20.79 1.46
C ASP A 209 6.73 19.50 1.41
N LEU A 210 5.59 19.45 2.11
CA LEU A 210 4.70 18.27 2.09
C LEU A 210 3.93 18.16 0.77
N ASP A 211 3.57 19.29 0.18
CA ASP A 211 2.95 19.34 -1.14
C ASP A 211 3.95 18.96 -2.24
N GLU A 212 5.21 19.37 -2.11
CA GLU A 212 6.29 18.95 -3.02
C GLU A 212 6.48 17.42 -3.00
N CYS A 213 6.38 16.79 -1.83
CA CYS A 213 6.39 15.34 -1.71
C CYS A 213 5.24 14.66 -2.47
N SER A 214 4.04 15.22 -2.37
CA SER A 214 2.89 14.73 -3.12
C SER A 214 3.12 14.90 -4.62
N MET A 215 3.49 16.09 -5.08
CA MET A 215 3.68 16.36 -6.51
C MET A 215 4.77 15.48 -7.13
N SER A 216 5.80 15.16 -6.36
CA SER A 216 6.90 14.33 -6.83
C SER A 216 6.53 12.84 -6.92
N CYS A 217 5.70 12.32 -6.02
CA CYS A 217 5.23 10.93 -6.12
C CYS A 217 4.05 10.75 -7.09
N PHE A 218 3.24 11.78 -7.33
CA PHE A 218 2.04 11.70 -8.17
C PHE A 218 2.17 12.57 -9.44
N PRO A 219 2.97 12.15 -10.44
CA PRO A 219 3.24 12.95 -11.63
C PRO A 219 1.98 13.27 -12.46
N SER A 220 0.94 12.44 -12.38
CA SER A 220 -0.38 12.68 -13.01
C SER A 220 -1.12 13.90 -12.44
N MET A 221 -0.82 14.29 -11.18
CA MET A 221 -1.41 15.46 -10.53
C MET A 221 -0.62 16.76 -10.79
N ALA A 222 0.59 16.69 -11.33
CA ALA A 222 1.44 17.86 -11.59
C ALA A 222 1.10 18.63 -12.89
N GLY A 223 0.11 18.15 -13.68
CA GLY A 223 -0.24 18.69 -15.00
C GLY A 223 -1.62 19.36 -15.13
N GLY A 224 -2.27 19.71 -14.01
CA GLY A 224 -3.60 20.33 -13.97
C GLY A 224 -3.60 21.85 -14.04
#